data_AF-A0A9D6DKN4-F1
#
_entry.id   AF-A0A9D6DKN4-F1
#
_cell.length_a   1.000
_cell.length_b   1.000
_cell.length_c   1.000
_cell.angle_alpha   90.00
_cell.angle_beta   90.00
_cell.angle_gamma   90.00
#
_symmetry.space_group_name_H-M   'P 1'
#
loop_
_entity.id
_entity.type
_entity.pdbx_description
1 polymer ?
#
loop_
_entity_poly.entity_id
_entity_poly.type
_entity_poly.pdbx_seq_one_letter_code
_entity_poly.pdbx_strand_id
1 'polypeptide(L)' 'MADPVTPSEYYAPVEPEVLRRERERARELRQSQWWKRRLAAGVCHYCGRQVGPRALTMD' A
#
# COMPACT_ATOMS: atom_id res chain seq x y z
N MET A 1 -23.22 -2.72 -36.08
CA MET A 1 -23.31 -1.50 -35.27
C MET A 1 -22.68 -1.84 -33.94
N ALA A 2 -21.63 -1.12 -33.53
CA ALA A 2 -20.82 -1.50 -32.37
C ALA A 2 -21.64 -1.34 -31.08
N ASP A 3 -21.74 -2.41 -30.30
CA ASP A 3 -22.20 -2.32 -28.92
C ASP A 3 -21.16 -1.52 -28.12
N PRO A 4 -21.52 -0.36 -27.56
CA PRO A 4 -20.63 0.39 -26.68
C PRO A 4 -20.54 -0.41 -25.39
N VAL A 5 -19.39 -0.99 -25.09
CA VAL A 5 -19.14 -1.74 -23.86
C VAL A 5 -19.54 -0.87 -22.66
N THR A 6 -20.71 -1.13 -22.10
CA THR A 6 -21.14 -0.58 -20.83
C THR A 6 -20.26 -1.25 -19.76
N PRO A 7 -19.54 -0.48 -18.92
CA PRO A 7 -18.81 -1.06 -17.82
C PRO A 7 -19.80 -1.86 -16.97
N SER A 8 -19.50 -3.15 -16.76
CA SER A 8 -20.35 -4.01 -15.94
C SER A 8 -20.55 -3.35 -14.57
N GLU A 9 -21.73 -3.56 -13.98
CA GLU A 9 -22.19 -3.04 -12.68
C GLU A 9 -21.19 -3.25 -11.51
N TYR A 10 -20.17 -4.09 -11.70
CA TYR A 10 -19.14 -4.44 -10.73
C TYR A 10 -17.76 -3.78 -10.93
N TYR A 11 -17.54 -2.97 -11.97
CA TYR A 11 -16.26 -2.28 -12.16
C TYR A 11 -16.27 -0.89 -11.51
N ALA A 12 -15.60 -0.78 -10.36
CA ALA A 12 -15.36 0.49 -9.67
C ALA A 12 -13.92 0.96 -9.94
N PRO A 13 -13.66 1.71 -11.02
CA PRO A 13 -12.33 2.25 -11.27
C PRO A 13 -11.95 3.21 -10.15
N VAL A 14 -10.71 3.08 -9.65
CA VAL A 14 -10.14 4.08 -8.76
C VAL A 14 -9.60 5.22 -9.62
N GLU A 15 -10.09 6.43 -9.36
CA GLU A 15 -9.60 7.63 -10.03
C GLU A 15 -8.07 7.76 -9.89
N PRO A 16 -7.32 8.06 -10.97
CA PRO A 16 -5.86 8.16 -10.92
C PRO A 16 -5.33 9.13 -9.86
N GLU A 17 -6.07 10.20 -9.59
CA GLU A 17 -5.75 11.18 -8.55
C GLU A 17 -5.80 10.58 -7.14
N VAL A 18 -6.82 9.76 -6.87
CA VAL A 18 -6.95 9.05 -5.59
C VAL A 18 -5.76 8.13 -5.41
N LEU A 19 -5.39 7.38 -6.45
CA LEU A 19 -4.23 6.49 -6.41
C LEU A 19 -2.92 7.26 -6.16
N ARG A 20 -2.74 8.44 -6.78
CA ARG A 20 -1.58 9.31 -6.54
C ARG A 20 -1.52 9.74 -5.07
N ARG A 21 -2.64 10.23 -4.52
CA ARG A 21 -2.74 10.70 -3.13
C ARG A 21 -2.42 9.58 -2.13
N GLU A 22 -2.94 8.37 -2.35
CA GLU A 22 -2.62 7.24 -1.45
C GLU A 22 -1.15 6.83 -1.55
N ARG A 23 -0.54 6.89 -2.74
CA ARG A 23 0.90 6.66 -2.91
C ARG A 23 1.75 7.70 -2.17
N GLU A 24 1.34 8.97 -2.19
CA GLU A 24 2.00 10.05 -1.46
C GLU A 24 1.92 9.83 0.05
N ARG A 25 0.72 9.53 0.57
CA ARG A 25 0.52 9.17 1.98
C ARG A 25 1.38 7.98 2.41
N ALA A 26 1.48 6.94 1.57
CA ALA A 26 2.35 5.80 1.83
C ALA A 26 3.86 6.17 1.84
N ARG A 27 4.28 7.16 1.05
CA ARG A 27 5.66 7.68 1.10
C ARG A 27 5.91 8.47 2.39
N GLU A 28 4.99 9.34 2.77
CA GLU A 28 5.06 10.10 4.03
C GLU A 28 5.09 9.17 5.25
N LEU A 29 4.22 8.15 5.26
CA LEU A 29 4.19 7.13 6.31
C LEU A 29 5.54 6.40 6.43
N ARG A 30 6.13 5.99 5.30
CA ARG A 30 7.46 5.34 5.28
C ARG A 30 8.57 6.22 5.86
N GLN A 31 8.46 7.53 5.74
CA GLN A 31 9.46 8.47 6.26
C GLN A 31 9.24 8.82 7.75
N SER A 32 8.03 8.57 8.27
CA SER A 32 7.65 8.87 9.65
C SER A 32 8.51 8.14 10.69
N GLN A 33 8.67 8.77 11.85
CA GLN A 33 9.37 8.14 12.99
C GLN A 33 8.62 6.90 13.50
N TRP A 34 7.29 6.91 13.42
CA TRP A 34 6.48 5.75 13.78
C TRP A 34 6.84 4.52 12.94
N TRP A 35 6.94 4.68 11.61
CA TRP A 35 7.31 3.57 10.73
C TRP A 35 8.75 3.10 10.97
N LYS A 36 9.70 4.02 11.16
CA LYS A 36 11.08 3.68 11.51
C LYS A 36 11.17 2.87 12.80
N ARG A 37 10.38 3.22 13.83
CA ARG A 37 10.28 2.44 15.08
C ARG A 37 9.65 1.06 14.85
N ARG A 38 8.62 0.98 13.99
CA ARG A 38 7.99 -0.30 13.64
C ARG A 38 8.96 -1.24 12.91
N LEU A 39 9.73 -0.73 11.94
CA LEU A 39 10.80 -1.49 11.29
C LEU A 39 11.88 -1.91 12.28
N ALA A 40 12.28 -1.03 13.20
CA ALA A 40 13.32 -1.31 14.19
C ALA A 40 12.97 -2.48 15.13
N ALA A 41 11.67 -2.72 15.38
CA ALA A 41 11.23 -3.92 16.10
C ALA A 41 11.63 -5.20 15.37
N GLY A 42 11.74 -5.17 14.03
CA GLY A 42 12.29 -6.26 13.23
C GLY A 42 11.42 -7.52 13.17
N VAL A 43 10.12 -7.40 13.50
CA VAL A 43 9.16 -8.50 13.53
C VAL A 43 8.25 -8.45 12.29
N CYS A 44 8.16 -9.56 11.55
CA CYS A 44 7.23 -9.70 10.42
C CYS A 44 5.77 -9.74 10.90
N HIS A 45 4.90 -8.93 10.30
CA HIS A 45 3.48 -8.90 10.67
C HIS A 45 2.76 -10.23 10.42
N TYR A 46 3.08 -10.89 9.30
CA TYR A 46 2.40 -12.11 8.87
C TYR A 46 2.81 -13.34 9.68
N CYS A 47 4.12 -13.55 9.89
CA CYS A 47 4.63 -14.75 10.54
C CYS A 47 5.11 -14.55 11.98
N GLY A 48 5.17 -13.31 12.48
CA GLY A 48 5.60 -12.99 13.85
C GLY A 48 7.09 -13.22 14.15
N ARG A 49 7.90 -13.62 13.15
CA ARG A 49 9.33 -13.90 13.35
C ARG A 49 10.19 -12.65 13.34
N GLN A 50 11.29 -12.70 14.08
CA GLN A 50 12.37 -11.72 14.02
C GLN A 50 13.15 -11.91 12.71
N VAL A 51 13.04 -10.94 11.79
CA VAL A 51 13.71 -10.95 10.48
C VAL A 51 14.66 -9.76 10.31
N GLY A 52 14.58 -8.80 11.22
CA GLY A 52 15.38 -7.59 11.21
C GLY A 52 14.81 -6.50 10.28
N PRO A 53 15.14 -5.22 10.53
CA PRO A 53 14.52 -4.07 9.86
C PRO A 53 14.72 -4.04 8.35
N ARG A 54 15.84 -4.58 7.84
CA ARG A 54 16.17 -4.57 6.41
C ARG A 54 15.36 -5.58 5.59
N ALA A 55 14.76 -6.58 6.24
CA ALA A 55 13.95 -7.61 5.60
C ALA A 55 12.44 -7.29 5.63
N LEU A 56 12.05 -6.15 6.22
CA LEU A 56 10.66 -5.74 6.35
C LEU A 56 10.28 -4.72 5.27
N THR A 57 9.13 -4.94 4.65
CA THR A 57 8.49 -4.00 3.72
C THR A 57 7.17 -3.49 4.31
N MET A 58 6.52 -2.56 3.62
CA MET A 58 5.18 -2.06 3.98
C MET A 58 4.07 -2.90 3.31
N ASP A 59 4.42 -4.03 2.72
CA ASP A 59 3.46 -4.95 2.07
C ASP A 59 2.64 -5.74 3.09
#